data_AF-A0ABD4AH69-F1
#
_entry.id   AF-A0ABD4AH69-F1
#
_cell.length_a   1.000
_cell.length_b   1.000
_cell.length_c   1.000
_cell.angle_alpha   90.00
_cell.angle_beta   90.00
_cell.angle_gamma   90.00
#
_symmetry.space_group_name_H-M   'P 1'
#
loop_
_entity.id
_entity.type
_entity.pdbx_description
1 polymer ?
#
loop_
_entity_poly.entity_id
_entity_poly.type
_entity_poly.pdbx_seq_one_letter_code
_entity_poly.pdbx_strand_id
1 'polypeptide(L)'
;MAAHAAARGTTSVAFALAWVLKNRIVSSTIAGPRTEAHWDSYIDALTLELGPDDERFVDSLVPPGHASTHGYTDPGYPVEGRKV
;
A
#
# COMPACT_ATOMS: atom_id res chain seq x y z
N MET A 1 -4.95 -8.23 -4.90
CA MET A 1 -4.52 -7.93 -3.51
C MET A 1 -4.67 -9.16 -2.60
N ALA A 2 -5.89 -9.67 -2.36
CA ALA A 2 -6.14 -10.68 -1.33
C ALA A 2 -5.28 -11.95 -1.42
N ALA A 3 -5.13 -12.54 -2.61
CA ALA A 3 -4.29 -13.73 -2.78
C ALA A 3 -2.79 -13.45 -2.49
N HIS A 4 -2.30 -12.27 -2.89
CA HIS A 4 -0.92 -11.87 -2.63
C HIS A 4 -0.67 -11.65 -1.13
N ALA A 5 -1.57 -10.94 -0.45
CA ALA A 5 -1.50 -10.76 0.99
C ALA A 5 -1.54 -12.11 1.74
N ALA A 6 -2.42 -13.02 1.34
CA ALA A 6 -2.51 -14.36 1.93
C ALA A 6 -1.21 -15.16 1.72
N ALA A 7 -0.60 -15.10 0.53
CA ALA A 7 0.70 -15.72 0.25
C ALA A 7 1.84 -15.12 1.11
N ARG A 8 1.68 -13.88 1.55
CA ARG A 8 2.56 -13.18 2.49
C ARG A 8 2.22 -13.44 3.97
N GLY A 9 1.25 -14.31 4.25
CA GLY A 9 0.83 -14.64 5.61
C GLY A 9 0.12 -13.51 6.34
N THR A 10 -0.52 -12.59 5.60
CA THR A 10 -1.17 -11.40 6.17
C THR A 10 -2.55 -11.15 5.54
N THR A 11 -3.26 -10.14 6.03
CA THR A 11 -4.55 -9.70 5.48
C THR A 11 -4.36 -8.60 4.43
N SER A 12 -5.33 -8.42 3.54
CA SER A 12 -5.28 -7.32 2.55
C SER A 12 -5.16 -5.95 3.21
N VAL A 13 -5.76 -5.78 4.38
CA VAL A 13 -5.78 -4.54 5.14
C VAL A 13 -4.41 -4.25 5.74
N ALA A 14 -3.83 -5.24 6.44
CA ALA A 14 -2.49 -5.11 7.02
C ALA A 14 -1.43 -4.87 5.93
N PHE A 15 -1.54 -5.57 4.80
CA PHE A 15 -0.69 -5.33 3.63
C PHE A 15 -0.80 -3.89 3.11
N ALA A 16 -2.02 -3.38 2.93
CA ALA A 16 -2.23 -2.02 2.43
C ALA A 16 -1.67 -0.96 3.39
N LEU A 17 -1.87 -1.13 4.70
CA LEU A 17 -1.31 -0.24 5.72
C LEU A 17 0.22 -0.28 5.73
N ALA A 18 0.82 -1.48 5.70
CA ALA A 18 2.27 -1.63 5.63
C ALA A 18 2.85 -0.97 4.37
N TRP A 19 2.15 -1.06 3.24
CA TRP A 19 2.57 -0.41 1.99
C TRP A 19 2.58 1.11 2.07
N VAL A 20 1.58 1.71 2.75
CA VAL A 20 1.58 3.15 3.02
C VAL A 20 2.71 3.53 3.98
N LEU A 21 2.84 2.81 5.10
CA LEU A 21 3.83 3.08 6.15
C LEU A 21 5.28 2.88 5.68
N LYS A 22 5.53 1.98 4.73
CA LYS A 22 6.85 1.79 4.12
C LYS A 22 7.32 3.01 3.34
N ASN A 23 6.41 3.87 2.87
CA ASN A 23 6.78 5.05 2.11
C ASN A 23 7.48 6.09 3.00
N ARG A 24 8.78 6.32 2.76
CA ARG A 24 9.61 7.22 3.57
C ARG A 24 9.17 8.69 3.54
N ILE A 25 8.33 9.10 2.58
CA ILE A 25 7.78 10.46 2.52
C ILE A 25 6.43 10.60 3.26
N VAL A 26 5.86 9.50 3.76
CA VAL A 26 4.62 9.48 4.53
C VAL A 26 4.97 9.39 6.01
N SER A 27 4.58 10.40 6.79
CA SER A 27 4.85 10.41 8.24
C SER A 27 3.87 9.58 9.05
N SER A 28 2.62 9.42 8.58
CA SER A 28 1.58 8.67 9.27
C SER A 28 0.49 8.20 8.31
N THR A 29 -0.23 7.14 8.72
CA THR A 29 -1.40 6.63 8.00
C THR A 29 -2.66 6.92 8.83
N ILE A 30 -3.68 7.50 8.20
CA ILE A 30 -4.98 7.70 8.83
C ILE A 30 -5.78 6.40 8.72
N ALA A 31 -6.15 5.83 9.86
CA ALA A 31 -6.93 4.62 9.96
C ALA A 31 -8.38 4.93 10.37
N GLY A 32 -9.36 4.31 9.71
CA GLY A 32 -10.80 4.50 9.98
C GLY A 32 -11.50 3.17 10.28
N PRO A 33 -11.21 2.49 11.41
CA PRO A 33 -11.91 1.26 11.77
C PRO A 33 -13.40 1.53 12.05
N ARG A 34 -14.26 0.57 11.73
CA ARG A 34 -15.69 0.59 12.14
C ARG A 34 -15.94 -0.23 13.41
N THR A 35 -15.03 -1.13 13.72
CA THR A 35 -15.10 -2.07 14.84
C THR A 35 -13.72 -2.19 15.48
N GLU A 36 -13.68 -2.61 16.73
CA GLU A 36 -12.42 -2.89 17.45
C GLU A 36 -11.61 -3.99 16.77
N ALA A 37 -12.27 -5.05 16.29
CA ALA A 37 -11.61 -6.11 15.52
C ALA A 37 -10.90 -5.59 14.27
N HIS A 38 -11.41 -4.55 13.60
CA HIS A 38 -10.67 -3.90 12.52
C HIS A 38 -9.40 -3.23 13.06
N TRP A 39 -9.53 -2.45 14.13
CA TRP A 39 -8.40 -1.78 14.76
C TRP A 39 -7.29 -2.76 15.16
N ASP A 40 -7.64 -3.85 15.82
CA ASP A 40 -6.68 -4.88 16.23
C ASP A 40 -5.97 -5.50 15.03
N SER A 41 -6.70 -5.79 13.95
CA SER A 41 -6.12 -6.37 12.72
C SER A 41 -5.12 -5.45 12.01
N TYR A 42 -5.13 -4.14 12.30
CA TYR A 42 -4.23 -3.19 11.67
C TYR A 42 -2.80 -3.30 12.23
N ILE A 43 -2.64 -3.80 13.47
CA ILE A 43 -1.34 -3.94 14.13
C ILE A 43 -0.42 -4.90 13.38
N ASP A 44 -0.98 -5.91 12.70
CA ASP A 44 -0.23 -6.84 11.84
C ASP A 44 0.56 -6.12 10.73
N ALA A 45 0.17 -4.90 10.35
CA ALA A 45 0.91 -4.10 9.38
C ALA A 45 2.29 -3.65 9.89
N LEU A 46 2.45 -3.50 11.20
CA LEU A 46 3.66 -2.94 11.80
C LEU A 46 4.84 -3.91 11.80
N THR A 47 4.57 -5.20 11.61
CA THR A 47 5.58 -6.27 11.58
C THR A 47 5.83 -6.81 10.16
N LEU A 48 5.08 -6.31 9.17
CA LEU A 48 5.15 -6.77 7.79
C LEU A 48 6.23 -6.03 7.00
N GLU A 49 7.33 -6.73 6.70
CA GLU A 49 8.40 -6.22 5.85
C GLU A 49 8.11 -6.46 4.37
N LEU A 50 7.75 -5.41 3.63
CA LEU A 50 7.52 -5.50 2.18
C LEU A 50 8.84 -5.42 1.40
N GLY A 51 8.93 -6.09 0.26
CA GLY A 51 10.07 -6.11 -0.65
C GLY A 51 9.75 -5.53 -2.04
N PRO A 52 10.71 -5.56 -2.98
CA PRO A 52 10.52 -5.02 -4.33
C PRO A 52 9.40 -5.69 -5.12
N ASP A 53 9.12 -6.97 -4.86
CA ASP A 53 8.08 -7.74 -5.55
C ASP A 53 6.67 -7.28 -5.15
N ASP A 54 6.49 -6.85 -3.90
CA ASP A 54 5.24 -6.28 -3.42
C ASP A 54 4.97 -4.93 -4.07
N GLU A 55 6.01 -4.12 -4.24
CA GLU A 55 5.93 -2.80 -4.86
C GLU A 55 5.52 -2.94 -6.32
N ARG A 56 6.19 -3.83 -7.07
CA ARG A 56 5.79 -4.14 -8.46
C ARG A 56 4.39 -4.71 -8.55
N PHE A 57 3.98 -5.53 -7.57
CA PHE A 57 2.62 -6.05 -7.52
C PHE A 57 1.60 -4.92 -7.36
N VAL A 58 1.82 -3.98 -6.44
CA VAL A 58 0.91 -2.83 -6.25
C VAL A 58 0.86 -1.95 -7.50
N ASP A 59 2.01 -1.66 -8.11
CA ASP A 59 2.11 -0.87 -9.35
C ASP A 59 1.38 -1.53 -10.53
N SER A 60 1.31 -2.87 -10.55
CA SER A 60 0.55 -3.61 -11.56
C SER A 60 -0.97 -3.50 -11.40
N LEU A 61 -1.45 -3.16 -10.20
CA LEU A 61 -2.87 -2.94 -9.92
C LEU A 61 -3.27 -1.50 -10.26
N VAL A 62 -2.44 -0.54 -9.84
CA VAL A 62 -2.62 0.88 -10.09
C VAL A 62 -1.25 1.49 -10.39
N PRO A 63 -0.99 1.98 -11.61
CA PRO A 63 0.29 2.57 -11.95
C PRO A 63 0.63 3.76 -11.04
N PRO A 64 1.92 3.99 -10.73
CA PRO A 64 2.36 5.16 -9.96
C PRO A 64 1.75 6.46 -10.49
N GLY A 65 1.32 7.33 -9.57
CA GLY A 65 0.71 8.63 -9.92
C GLY A 65 -0.78 8.58 -10.30
N HIS A 66 -1.44 7.41 -10.23
CA HIS A 66 -2.84 7.28 -10.61
C HIS A 66 -3.74 6.85 -9.45
N ALA A 67 -5.02 7.17 -9.56
CA ALA A 67 -6.08 6.51 -8.82
C ALA A 67 -6.48 5.20 -9.53
N SER A 68 -7.40 4.43 -8.97
CA SER A 68 -7.93 3.20 -9.60
C SER A 68 -8.72 3.45 -10.89
N THR A 69 -9.01 4.70 -11.21
CA THR A 69 -9.61 5.12 -12.48
C THR A 69 -8.53 5.49 -13.48
N HIS A 70 -8.79 5.28 -14.78
CA HIS A 70 -7.87 5.69 -15.83
C HIS A 70 -7.49 7.17 -15.71
N GLY A 71 -6.19 7.46 -15.81
CA GLY A 71 -5.65 8.80 -15.82
C GLY A 71 -4.52 8.91 -16.84
N TYR A 72 -4.11 10.14 -17.11
CA TYR A 72 -3.01 10.48 -18.01
C TYR A 72 -1.85 11.03 -17.18
N THR A 73 -0.65 10.48 -17.37
CA THR A 73 0.58 11.06 -16.84
C THR A 73 1.19 11.95 -17.90
N ASP A 74 1.23 13.26 -17.64
CA ASP A 74 1.91 14.22 -18.50
C ASP A 74 3.43 14.00 -18.43
N PRO A 75 4.12 13.70 -19.55
CA PRO A 75 5.57 13.58 -19.57
C PRO A 75 6.31 14.83 -19.06
N GLY A 76 5.69 16.01 -19.09
CA GLY A 76 6.23 17.24 -18.51
C GLY A 76 6.21 17.28 -16.97
N TYR A 77 5.44 16.41 -16.32
CA TYR A 77 5.30 16.33 -14.86
C TYR A 77 5.47 14.87 -14.39
N PRO A 78 6.72 14.38 -14.29
CA PRO A 78 6.98 13.00 -13.90
C PRO A 78 6.54 12.71 -12.45
N VAL A 79 6.29 11.43 -12.17
CA VAL A 79 5.90 10.95 -10.83
C VAL A 79 7.16 10.75 -9.98
N GLU A 80 7.29 11.48 -8.86
CA GLU A 80 8.54 11.53 -8.06
C GLU A 80 8.40 11.10 -6.58
N GLY A 81 7.18 10.83 -6.09
CA GLY A 81 6.91 10.77 -4.64
C GLY A 81 7.39 9.51 -3.91
N ARG A 82 7.09 8.32 -4.43
CA ARG A 82 7.40 7.05 -3.73
C ARG A 82 8.83 6.62 -4.02
N LYS A 83 9.64 6.42 -2.96
CA LYS A 83 11.02 5.92 -3.06
C LYS A 83 11.01 4.41 -2.78
N VAL A 84 11.23 3.61 -3.82
CA VAL A 84 11.20 2.13 -3.80
C VAL A 84 12.59 1.54 -3.65
#